data_AF-A0A223KLW7-F1
#
_entry.id   AF-A0A223KLW7-F1
#
_cell.length_a   1.000
_cell.length_b   1.000
_cell.length_c   1.000
_cell.angle_alpha   90.00
_cell.angle_beta   90.00
_cell.angle_gamma   90.00
#
_symmetry.space_group_name_H-M   'P 1'
#
loop_
_entity.id
_entity.type
_entity.pdbx_description
1 polymer ?
#
loop_
_entity_poly.entity_id
_entity_poly.type
_entity_poly.pdbx_seq_one_letter_code
_entity_poly.pdbx_strand_id
1 'polypeptide(L)' 'MQEIEISLQKHNIRVIEKDVPYVREIVSIIHQAQASLEEFPTINEEVPIVVVDPEVIKFD' A
#
# COMPACT_ATOMS: atom_id res chain seq x y z
N MET A 1 -11.85 17.75 -7.68
CA MET A 1 -10.77 18.67 -8.09
C MET A 1 -10.17 19.39 -6.89
N GLN A 2 -10.99 19.96 -6.00
CA GLN A 2 -10.52 20.90 -4.97
C GLN A 2 -9.83 20.28 -3.74
N GLU A 3 -10.05 19.01 -3.37
CA GLU A 3 -9.55 18.49 -2.08
C GLU A 3 -8.03 18.45 -1.95
N ILE A 4 -7.31 18.02 -2.99
CA ILE A 4 -5.83 18.00 -2.97
C ILE A 4 -5.29 19.42 -2.92
N GLU A 5 -5.83 20.32 -3.73
CA GLU A 5 -5.41 21.73 -3.78
C GLU A 5 -5.68 22.44 -2.44
N ILE A 6 -6.87 22.25 -1.86
CA ILE A 6 -7.24 22.76 -0.54
C ILE A 6 -6.31 22.20 0.54
N SER A 7 -6.00 20.91 0.49
CA SER A 7 -5.09 20.28 1.44
C SER A 7 -3.67 20.87 1.33
N LEU A 8 -3.14 21.00 0.12
CA LEU A 8 -1.82 21.60 -0.12
C LEU A 8 -1.77 23.06 0.36
N GLN A 9 -2.82 23.85 0.09
CA GLN A 9 -2.95 25.22 0.57
C GLN A 9 -2.97 25.29 2.10
N LYS A 10 -3.72 24.41 2.79
CA LYS A 10 -3.75 24.35 4.27
C LYS A 10 -2.38 24.07 4.88
N HIS A 11 -1.51 23.36 4.16
CA HIS A 11 -0.14 23.06 4.60
C HIS A 11 0.89 24.08 4.11
N ASN A 12 0.47 25.23 3.56
CA ASN A 12 1.35 26.24 2.95
C ASN A 12 2.29 25.67 1.86
N ILE A 13 1.85 24.61 1.17
CA ILE A 13 2.60 24.02 0.07
C ILE A 13 2.20 24.74 -1.21
N ARG A 14 3.19 25.24 -1.94
CA ARG A 14 2.97 25.87 -3.24
C ARG A 14 2.38 24.85 -4.22
N VAL A 15 1.18 25.12 -4.71
CA VAL A 15 0.53 24.30 -5.73
C VAL A 15 1.12 24.63 -7.09
N ILE A 16 1.69 23.64 -7.76
CA ILE A 16 2.04 23.71 -9.18
C ILE A 16 0.90 22.99 -9.91
N GLU A 17 0.03 23.74 -10.58
CA GLU A 17 -1.19 23.20 -11.20
C GLU A 17 -0.92 22.02 -12.15
N LYS A 18 0.23 22.04 -12.83
CA LYS A 18 0.66 20.96 -13.74
C LYS A 18 0.92 19.64 -13.03
N ASP A 19 1.25 19.68 -11.74
CA ASP A 19 1.59 18.48 -10.95
C ASP A 19 0.36 17.88 -10.26
N VAL A 20 -0.74 18.64 -10.16
CA VAL A 20 -1.99 18.20 -9.51
C VAL A 20 -2.53 16.88 -10.10
N PRO A 21 -2.56 16.67 -11.43
CA PRO A 21 -3.01 15.40 -12.00
C PRO A 21 -2.14 14.21 -11.56
N TYR A 22 -0.82 14.41 -11.49
CA TYR A 22 0.14 13.39 -11.07
C TYR A 22 -0.01 13.06 -9.58
N VAL A 23 -0.07 14.08 -8.72
CA VAL A 23 -0.29 13.88 -7.27
C VAL A 23 -1.60 13.13 -7.02
N ARG A 24 -2.66 13.47 -7.76
CA ARG A 24 -3.95 12.77 -7.67
C ARG A 24 -3.84 11.29 -8.05
N GLU A 25 -3.13 10.99 -9.12
CA GLU A 25 -2.93 9.60 -9.56
C GLU A 25 -2.18 8.78 -8.50
N ILE A 26 -1.10 9.33 -7.95
CA ILE A 26 -0.34 8.69 -6.86
C ILE A 26 -1.21 8.44 -5.63
N VAL A 27 -2.00 9.45 -5.20
CA VAL A 27 -2.92 9.29 -4.06
C VAL A 27 -3.97 8.20 -4.33
N SER A 28 -4.50 8.14 -5.56
CA SER A 28 -5.44 7.10 -5.96
C SER A 28 -4.82 5.70 -5.89
N ILE A 29 -3.59 5.54 -6.35
CA ILE A 29 -2.85 4.26 -6.30
C ILE A 29 -2.64 3.84 -4.84
N ILE A 30 -2.26 4.77 -3.97
CA ILE A 30 -2.05 4.49 -2.54
C ILE A 30 -3.36 4.02 -1.90
N HIS A 31 -4.48 4.70 -2.14
CA HIS A 31 -5.77 4.29 -1.57
C HIS A 31 -6.22 2.92 -2.09
N GLN A 32 -6.00 2.63 -3.37
CA GLN A 32 -6.31 1.30 -3.93
C GLN A 32 -5.46 0.21 -3.26
N ALA A 33 -4.16 0.43 -3.10
CA ALA A 33 -3.28 -0.51 -2.43
C ALA A 33 -3.67 -0.73 -0.96
N GLN A 34 -4.05 0.33 -0.25
CA GLN A 34 -4.55 0.25 1.11
C GLN A 34 -5.85 -0.56 1.20
N ALA A 35 -6.82 -0.29 0.31
CA ALA A 35 -8.06 -1.04 0.26
C ALA A 35 -7.81 -2.53 -0.02
N SER A 36 -6.89 -2.85 -0.94
CA SER A 36 -6.50 -4.24 -1.21
C SER A 36 -5.84 -4.91 0.00
N LEU A 37 -5.02 -4.18 0.78
CA LEU A 37 -4.41 -4.71 1.99
C LEU A 37 -5.43 -4.90 3.12
N GLU A 38 -6.43 -4.02 3.24
CA GLU A 38 -7.51 -4.17 4.21
C GLU A 38 -8.42 -5.37 3.88
N GLU A 39 -8.73 -5.58 2.60
CA GLU A 39 -9.52 -6.72 2.13
C GLU A 39 -8.74 -8.04 2.22
N PHE A 40 -7.44 -8.00 1.92
CA PHE A 40 -6.54 -9.15 1.91
C PHE A 40 -5.27 -8.85 2.73
N PRO A 41 -5.33 -8.94 4.07
CA PRO A 41 -4.22 -8.57 4.94
C PRO A 41 -2.95 -9.39 4.71
N THR A 42 -3.09 -10.58 4.13
CA THR A 42 -1.99 -11.51 3.86
C THR A 42 -1.57 -11.51 2.37
N ILE A 43 -2.05 -10.57 1.55
CA ILE A 43 -1.78 -10.53 0.10
C ILE A 43 -0.29 -10.46 -0.25
N ASN A 44 0.52 -9.92 0.68
CA ASN A 44 1.98 -9.81 0.55
C ASN A 44 2.73 -10.73 1.53
N GLU A 45 2.04 -11.62 2.25
CA GLU A 45 2.71 -12.62 3.08
C GLU A 45 3.27 -13.73 2.19
N GLU A 46 4.59 -13.90 2.21
CA GLU A 46 5.22 -15.08 1.64
C GLU A 46 5.01 -16.26 2.60
N VAL A 47 4.44 -17.35 2.08
CA VAL A 47 4.33 -18.59 2.87
C VAL A 47 5.76 -19.08 3.15
N PRO A 48 6.17 -19.25 4.41
CA PRO A 48 7.49 -19.76 4.71
C PRO A 48 7.63 -21.17 4.13
N ILE A 49 8.68 -21.39 3.34
CA ILE A 49 9.03 -22.72 2.87
C ILE A 49 9.60 -23.49 4.06
N VAL A 50 8.80 -24.37 4.65
CA VAL A 50 9.24 -25.23 5.74
C VAL A 50 9.98 -26.43 5.14
N VAL A 51 11.30 -26.45 5.25
CA VAL A 51 12.11 -27.63 4.99
C VAL A 51 12.18 -28.44 6.27
N VAL A 52 11.44 -29.54 6.33
CA VAL A 52 11.51 -30.49 7.44
C VAL A 52 12.61 -31.51 7.14
N ASP A 53 13.54 -31.71 8.07
CA ASP A 53 14.47 -32.83 8.01
C ASP A 53 13.66 -34.14 8.26
N PRO A 54 13.65 -35.09 7.31
CA PRO A 54 12.93 -36.36 7.46
C PRO A 54 13.30 -37.13 8.73
N GLU A 55 14.51 -36.96 9.25
CA GLU A 55 14.98 -37.67 10.45
C GLU A 55 14.36 -37.15 11.77
N VAL A 56 13.67 -36.01 11.72
CA VAL A 56 13.02 -35.38 12.88
C VAL A 56 11.56 -35.80 13.04
N ILE A 57 10.96 -36.46 12.04
CA ILE A 57 9.60 -37.03 12.15
C ILE A 57 9.70 -38.34 12.95
N LYS A 58 9.48 -38.26 14.25
CA LYS A 58 9.23 -39.43 15.11
C LYS A 58 7.73 -39.64 15.24
N PHE A 59 7.28 -40.85 14.93
CA PHE A 59 5.93 -41.31 15.25
C PHE A 59 5.95 -41.76 16.72
N ASP A 60 5.08 -41.17 17.56
CA ASP A 60 4.79 -41.63 18.92
C ASP A 60 4.03 -42.97 18.92
#